data_AF-Q0UFR1-F1
#
_entry.id   AF-Q0UFR1-F1
#
_cell.length_a   1.000
_cell.length_b   1.000
_cell.length_c   1.000
_cell.angle_alpha   90.00
_cell.angle_beta   90.00
_cell.angle_gamma   90.00
#
_symmetry.space_group_name_H-M   'P 1'
#
loop_
_entity.id
_entity.type
_entity.pdbx_description
1 polymer ?
#
loop_
_entity_poly.entity_id
_entity_poly.type
_entity_poly.pdbx_seq_one_letter_code
_entity_poly.pdbx_strand_id
1 'polypeptide(L)'
;MAAWLSSFLSRTNPPPPQVNSTEPFNDSRANQDRLSSTMARQPGPELTQHLLPNMPSLFTLALPPCGLEIQLAYQNIVHSLRRRWLRAAADDPATKPTALDIALSLKSDLDDEAVIHPPGSLAHTKTRRPWRRENVFNFEIRWAAYFVREAEVEKGWGKTDAEERRKVEYAQLRDLIPQELGVAVRRRGNVEDVYALWREWHAGKRRDLEVVKKKEELWEDKGEMFTLSELVGRKFFEKDLAETERKMKAKREVEEKDVKEKLERETDKMEKMDRKMGLEEVKDAEEKRRE
;
A
#
# COMPACT_ATOMS: atom_id res chain seq x y z
N MET A 1 1.43 21.08 -43.27
CA MET A 1 1.87 20.01 -44.19
C MET A 1 3.26 19.58 -43.75
N ALA A 2 3.47 18.26 -43.67
CA ALA A 2 4.47 17.58 -42.87
C ALA A 2 5.83 17.39 -43.58
N ALA A 3 6.94 17.36 -42.82
CA ALA A 3 8.20 16.68 -43.18
C ALA A 3 9.27 16.77 -42.07
N TRP A 4 9.09 16.12 -40.90
CA TRP A 4 10.13 16.05 -39.85
C TRP A 4 10.24 14.67 -39.15
N LEU A 5 9.88 13.57 -39.84
CA LEU A 5 10.01 12.21 -39.29
C LEU A 5 10.65 11.26 -40.31
N SER A 6 11.99 11.25 -40.39
CA SER A 6 12.77 10.15 -40.99
C SER A 6 14.24 10.27 -40.63
N SER A 7 14.64 9.85 -39.42
CA SER A 7 16.05 9.56 -39.07
C SER A 7 16.24 8.70 -37.81
N PHE A 8 15.34 7.74 -37.52
CA PHE A 8 15.47 6.89 -36.33
C PHE A 8 15.62 5.38 -36.58
N LEU A 9 15.88 4.94 -37.82
CA LEU A 9 16.02 3.51 -38.15
C LEU A 9 17.33 3.18 -38.88
N SER A 10 18.46 3.60 -38.33
CA SER A 10 19.77 3.04 -38.70
C SER A 10 20.68 2.93 -37.47
N ARG A 11 20.25 2.14 -36.49
CA ARG A 11 21.20 1.52 -35.54
C ARG A 11 21.50 0.12 -36.07
N THR A 12 22.64 0.00 -36.73
CA THR A 12 23.31 -1.27 -36.93
C THR A 12 23.66 -1.82 -35.55
N ASN A 13 22.96 -2.88 -35.13
CA ASN A 13 23.34 -3.61 -33.93
C ASN A 13 24.71 -4.27 -34.20
N PRO A 14 25.73 -4.04 -33.36
CA PRO A 14 26.93 -4.85 -33.42
C PRO A 14 26.57 -6.32 -33.13
N PRO A 15 27.24 -7.28 -33.78
CA PRO A 15 27.02 -8.70 -33.50
C PRO A 15 27.34 -8.97 -32.01
N PRO A 16 26.51 -9.77 -31.31
CA PRO A 16 26.78 -10.09 -29.91
C PRO A 16 28.14 -10.81 -29.79
N PRO A 17 28.92 -10.52 -28.73
CA PRO A 17 30.14 -11.26 -28.47
C PRO A 17 29.80 -12.74 -28.29
N GLN A 18 30.50 -13.60 -29.04
CA GLN A 18 30.42 -15.04 -28.83
C GLN A 18 31.12 -15.38 -27.53
N VAL A 19 30.33 -15.49 -26.46
CA VAL A 19 30.78 -16.02 -25.18
C VAL A 19 30.82 -17.54 -25.32
N ASN A 20 32.01 -18.08 -25.54
CA ASN A 20 32.31 -19.50 -25.37
C ASN A 20 32.25 -19.82 -23.87
N SER A 21 31.03 -19.95 -23.34
CA SER A 21 30.79 -20.37 -21.96
C SER A 21 30.72 -21.88 -21.91
N THR A 22 31.88 -22.52 -21.78
CA THR A 22 31.98 -23.91 -21.34
C THR A 22 31.75 -23.94 -19.83
N GLU A 23 30.53 -23.62 -19.40
CA GLU A 23 30.10 -23.89 -18.03
C GLU A 23 29.36 -25.23 -17.98
N PRO A 24 29.68 -26.11 -17.02
CA PRO A 24 28.95 -27.36 -16.85
C PRO A 24 27.49 -27.04 -16.55
N PHE A 25 26.63 -27.49 -17.47
CA PHE A 25 25.18 -27.40 -17.40
C PHE A 25 24.71 -28.11 -16.13
N ASN A 26 24.54 -27.34 -15.05
CA ASN A 26 24.06 -27.85 -13.78
C ASN A 26 22.58 -28.20 -13.97
N ASP A 27 22.31 -29.51 -14.00
CA ASP A 27 21.06 -30.12 -14.45
C ASP A 27 19.94 -29.83 -13.43
N SER A 28 19.37 -28.62 -13.51
CA SER A 28 18.19 -28.19 -12.74
C SER A 28 16.92 -28.97 -13.07
N ARG A 29 17.01 -30.04 -13.86
CA ARG A 29 15.91 -30.96 -14.17
C ARG A 29 15.39 -31.73 -12.96
N ALA A 30 16.22 -31.93 -11.93
CA ALA A 30 15.81 -32.69 -10.74
C ALA A 30 14.68 -32.02 -9.92
N ASN A 31 14.41 -30.73 -10.11
CA ASN A 31 13.31 -30.02 -9.44
C ASN A 31 12.02 -29.92 -10.28
N GLN A 32 12.06 -30.27 -11.58
CA GLN A 32 10.91 -30.15 -12.46
C GLN A 32 9.95 -31.34 -12.33
N ASP A 33 10.47 -32.52 -12.00
CA ASP A 33 9.66 -33.73 -11.80
C ASP A 33 8.80 -33.70 -10.52
N ARG A 34 9.13 -32.84 -9.53
CA ARG A 34 8.28 -32.62 -8.35
C ARG A 34 6.99 -31.85 -8.64
N LEU A 35 6.96 -31.02 -9.68
CA LEU A 35 5.76 -30.25 -10.03
C LEU A 35 4.86 -30.98 -11.05
N SER A 36 5.45 -31.83 -11.90
CA SER A 36 4.71 -32.60 -12.91
C SER A 36 4.11 -33.91 -12.37
N SER A 37 4.64 -34.48 -11.29
CA SER A 37 4.08 -35.68 -10.64
C SER A 37 2.97 -35.38 -9.61
N THR A 38 2.46 -34.15 -9.60
CA THR A 38 1.20 -33.77 -8.96
C THR A 38 0.18 -33.42 -10.03
N MET A 39 -0.17 -34.40 -10.87
CA MET A 39 -1.58 -34.57 -11.27
C MET A 39 -2.36 -34.95 -10.00
N ALA A 40 -2.37 -34.01 -9.04
CA ALA A 40 -3.05 -34.11 -7.77
C ALA A 40 -4.51 -34.36 -8.12
N ARG A 41 -4.95 -35.59 -7.83
CA ARG A 41 -6.31 -36.08 -7.96
C ARG A 41 -7.22 -34.93 -7.56
N GLN A 42 -7.89 -34.29 -8.53
CA GLN A 42 -8.78 -33.20 -8.16
C GLN A 42 -9.81 -33.79 -7.21
N PRO A 43 -10.02 -33.18 -6.03
CA PRO A 43 -11.05 -33.66 -5.13
C PRO A 43 -12.35 -33.75 -5.93
N GLY A 44 -13.01 -34.90 -5.86
CA GLY A 44 -14.24 -35.13 -6.61
C GLY A 44 -15.28 -34.03 -6.29
N PRO A 45 -16.22 -33.75 -7.21
CA PRO A 45 -17.19 -32.66 -7.05
C PRO A 45 -18.01 -32.75 -5.76
N GLU A 46 -18.26 -33.96 -5.25
CA GLU A 46 -18.96 -34.19 -3.99
C GLU A 46 -18.16 -33.72 -2.77
N LEU A 47 -16.86 -34.04 -2.70
CA LEU A 47 -16.00 -33.62 -1.59
C LEU A 47 -15.89 -32.09 -1.52
N THR A 48 -15.84 -31.44 -2.68
CA THR A 48 -15.81 -29.97 -2.73
C THR A 48 -17.07 -29.35 -2.13
N GLN A 49 -18.27 -29.93 -2.35
CA GLN A 49 -19.50 -29.37 -1.80
C GLN A 49 -19.54 -29.43 -0.27
N HIS A 50 -19.00 -30.49 0.34
CA HIS A 50 -18.95 -30.64 1.80
C HIS A 50 -17.87 -29.79 2.48
N LEU A 51 -16.77 -29.49 1.78
CA LEU A 51 -15.66 -28.70 2.33
C LEU A 51 -15.86 -27.19 2.17
N LEU A 52 -16.72 -26.75 1.24
CA LEU A 52 -17.01 -25.34 0.98
C LEU A 52 -17.59 -24.59 2.20
N PRO A 53 -18.50 -25.16 3.01
CA PRO A 53 -19.00 -24.49 4.22
C PRO A 53 -17.94 -24.19 5.26
N ASN A 54 -16.86 -24.97 5.31
CA ASN A 54 -15.77 -24.79 6.28
C ASN A 54 -14.64 -23.89 5.77
N MET A 55 -14.77 -23.37 4.54
CA MET A 55 -13.75 -22.54 3.93
C MET A 55 -13.76 -21.12 4.54
N PRO A 56 -12.59 -20.54 4.86
CA PRO A 56 -12.52 -19.19 5.42
C PRO A 56 -13.22 -18.19 4.50
N SER A 57 -14.04 -17.32 5.08
CA SER A 57 -14.74 -16.24 4.35
C SER A 57 -13.76 -15.29 3.66
N LEU A 58 -12.52 -15.23 4.18
CA LEU A 58 -11.39 -14.54 3.58
C LEU A 58 -11.16 -14.96 2.11
N PHE A 59 -11.38 -16.24 1.76
CA PHE A 59 -11.17 -16.81 0.42
C PHE A 59 -12.40 -16.68 -0.49
N THR A 60 -13.18 -15.62 -0.34
CA THR A 60 -14.34 -15.34 -1.20
C THR A 60 -13.94 -15.01 -2.65
N LEU A 61 -14.80 -15.41 -3.59
CA LEU A 61 -14.66 -15.14 -5.02
C LEU A 61 -15.17 -13.74 -5.41
N ALA A 62 -15.76 -12.98 -4.48
CA ALA A 62 -16.20 -11.61 -4.74
C ALA A 62 -15.02 -10.72 -5.15
N LEU A 63 -15.13 -10.05 -6.30
CA LEU A 63 -14.05 -9.24 -6.86
C LEU A 63 -13.97 -7.86 -6.18
N PRO A 64 -12.75 -7.38 -5.87
CA PRO A 64 -12.55 -6.04 -5.30
C PRO A 64 -12.87 -4.94 -6.33
N PRO A 65 -13.31 -3.75 -5.89
CA PRO A 65 -13.62 -2.62 -6.75
C PRO A 65 -12.34 -1.89 -7.19
N CYS A 66 -11.52 -2.55 -8.00
CA CYS A 66 -10.25 -2.03 -8.50
C CYS A 66 -10.06 -2.28 -10.01
N GLY A 67 -8.92 -1.87 -10.56
CA GLY A 67 -8.59 -2.09 -11.97
C GLY A 67 -8.49 -3.57 -12.35
N LEU A 68 -8.68 -3.85 -13.65
CA LEU A 68 -8.78 -5.21 -14.19
C LEU A 68 -7.56 -6.09 -13.87
N GLU A 69 -6.35 -5.54 -13.98
CA GLU A 69 -5.12 -6.28 -13.68
C GLU A 69 -5.05 -6.71 -12.22
N ILE A 70 -5.51 -5.84 -11.31
CA ILE A 70 -5.54 -6.08 -9.86
C ILE A 70 -6.64 -7.10 -9.52
N GLN A 71 -7.80 -7.01 -10.17
CA GLN A 71 -8.89 -7.98 -10.02
C GLN A 71 -8.50 -9.37 -10.52
N LEU A 72 -7.81 -9.45 -11.66
CA LEU A 72 -7.34 -10.73 -12.20
C LEU A 72 -6.30 -11.37 -11.27
N ALA A 73 -5.35 -10.58 -10.76
CA ALA A 73 -4.39 -11.03 -9.76
C ALA A 73 -5.10 -11.56 -8.49
N TYR A 74 -6.10 -10.83 -7.99
CA TYR A 74 -6.92 -11.26 -6.87
C TYR A 74 -7.57 -12.62 -7.12
N GLN A 75 -8.21 -12.78 -8.27
CA GLN A 75 -8.89 -14.01 -8.65
C GLN A 75 -7.91 -15.20 -8.71
N ASN A 76 -6.74 -15.02 -9.32
CA ASN A 76 -5.71 -16.06 -9.40
C ASN A 76 -5.22 -16.50 -8.01
N ILE A 77 -4.98 -15.54 -7.11
CA ILE A 77 -4.59 -15.82 -5.71
C ILE A 77 -5.69 -16.56 -4.98
N VAL A 78 -6.94 -16.09 -5.03
CA VAL A 78 -8.05 -16.76 -4.36
C VAL A 78 -8.26 -18.18 -4.87
N HIS A 79 -8.21 -18.42 -6.19
CA HIS A 79 -8.30 -19.78 -6.72
C HIS A 79 -7.16 -20.67 -6.20
N SER A 80 -5.95 -20.13 -6.08
CA SER A 80 -4.79 -20.85 -5.55
C SER A 80 -4.96 -21.18 -4.06
N LEU A 81 -5.40 -20.21 -3.24
CA LEU A 81 -5.69 -20.39 -1.81
C LEU A 81 -6.77 -21.45 -1.61
N ARG A 82 -7.91 -21.34 -2.31
CA ARG A 82 -9.02 -22.30 -2.24
C ARG A 82 -8.58 -23.70 -2.64
N ARG A 83 -7.77 -23.83 -3.70
CA ARG A 83 -7.23 -25.12 -4.14
C ARG A 83 -6.31 -25.74 -3.09
N ARG A 84 -5.41 -24.96 -2.48
CA ARG A 84 -4.53 -25.43 -1.40
C ARG A 84 -5.33 -25.83 -0.16
N TRP A 85 -6.30 -25.03 0.23
CA TRP A 85 -7.22 -25.32 1.32
C TRP A 85 -7.91 -26.67 1.14
N LEU A 86 -8.51 -26.89 -0.04
CA LEU A 86 -9.23 -28.14 -0.34
C LEU A 86 -8.31 -29.36 -0.36
N ARG A 87 -7.05 -29.21 -0.82
CA ARG A 87 -6.05 -30.29 -0.77
C ARG A 87 -5.65 -30.60 0.65
N ALA A 88 -5.27 -29.59 1.43
CA ALA A 88 -4.87 -29.77 2.83
C ALA A 88 -5.98 -30.43 3.67
N ALA A 89 -7.24 -30.01 3.46
CA ALA A 89 -8.39 -30.62 4.13
C ALA A 89 -8.68 -32.06 3.68
N ALA A 90 -8.25 -32.46 2.48
CA ALA A 90 -8.41 -33.83 1.98
C ALA A 90 -7.24 -34.74 2.40
N ASP A 91 -6.03 -34.19 2.50
CA ASP A 91 -4.82 -34.93 2.85
C ASP A 91 -4.80 -35.32 4.34
N ASP A 92 -5.25 -34.43 5.23
CA ASP A 92 -5.39 -34.69 6.66
C ASP A 92 -6.72 -34.14 7.21
N PRO A 93 -7.78 -34.96 7.25
CA PRO A 93 -9.08 -34.52 7.78
C PRO A 93 -9.08 -34.30 9.30
N ALA A 94 -8.08 -34.82 10.04
CA ALA A 94 -7.97 -34.61 11.48
C ALA A 94 -7.35 -33.23 11.80
N THR A 95 -6.39 -32.79 10.99
CA THR A 95 -5.77 -31.47 11.12
C THR A 95 -6.52 -30.43 10.31
N LYS A 96 -7.30 -29.58 10.98
CA LYS A 96 -7.96 -28.45 10.30
C LYS A 96 -6.90 -27.46 9.81
N PRO A 97 -6.73 -27.26 8.48
CA PRO A 97 -5.78 -26.27 7.98
C PRO A 97 -6.16 -24.88 8.48
N THR A 98 -5.18 -24.05 8.81
CA THR A 98 -5.44 -22.64 9.16
C THR A 98 -5.32 -21.76 7.92
N ALA A 99 -6.12 -20.69 7.85
CA ALA A 99 -6.07 -19.75 6.72
C ALA A 99 -4.66 -19.13 6.60
N LEU A 100 -4.01 -18.90 7.75
CA LEU A 100 -2.68 -18.34 7.84
C LEU A 100 -1.62 -19.26 7.22
N ASP A 101 -1.63 -20.55 7.56
CA ASP A 101 -0.63 -21.50 7.04
C ASP A 101 -0.73 -21.63 5.51
N ILE A 102 -1.97 -21.68 4.99
CA ILE A 102 -2.23 -21.71 3.55
C ILE A 102 -1.77 -20.42 2.86
N ALA A 103 -2.02 -19.26 3.47
CA ALA A 103 -1.60 -17.97 2.92
C ALA A 103 -0.07 -17.80 2.93
N LEU A 104 0.59 -18.18 4.03
CA LEU A 104 2.05 -18.15 4.16
C LEU A 104 2.72 -19.07 3.14
N SER A 105 2.21 -20.30 2.98
CA SER A 105 2.72 -21.23 1.96
C SER A 105 2.58 -20.66 0.55
N LEU A 106 1.42 -20.08 0.20
CA LEU A 106 1.25 -19.46 -1.11
C LEU A 106 2.18 -18.26 -1.31
N LYS A 107 2.36 -17.43 -0.29
CA LYS A 107 3.26 -16.28 -0.34
C LYS A 107 4.71 -16.74 -0.57
N SER A 108 5.18 -17.74 0.16
CA SER A 108 6.52 -18.32 0.00
C SER A 108 6.75 -18.76 -1.45
N ASP A 109 5.82 -19.50 -2.05
CA ASP A 109 5.98 -19.98 -3.42
C ASP A 109 6.03 -18.82 -4.45
N LEU A 110 5.30 -17.73 -4.21
CA LEU A 110 5.33 -16.55 -5.08
C LEU A 110 6.62 -15.75 -4.89
N ASP A 111 7.13 -15.67 -3.67
CA ASP A 111 8.41 -15.02 -3.37
C ASP A 111 9.56 -15.82 -4.00
N ASP A 112 9.57 -17.15 -3.90
CA ASP A 112 10.54 -18.03 -4.54
C ASP A 112 10.49 -17.87 -6.07
N GLU A 113 9.29 -17.82 -6.66
CA GLU A 113 9.15 -17.56 -8.09
C GLU A 113 9.61 -16.15 -8.47
N ALA A 114 9.42 -15.15 -7.60
CA ALA A 114 9.94 -13.80 -7.82
C ALA A 114 11.48 -13.74 -7.73
N VAL A 115 12.13 -14.62 -6.96
CA VAL A 115 13.60 -14.75 -6.97
C VAL A 115 14.09 -15.33 -8.29
N ILE A 116 13.44 -16.38 -8.79
CA ILE A 116 13.80 -17.05 -10.05
C ILE A 116 13.47 -16.17 -11.27
N HIS A 117 12.36 -15.45 -11.20
CA HIS A 117 11.81 -14.61 -12.26
C HIS A 117 11.48 -13.22 -11.71
N PRO A 118 12.49 -12.34 -11.56
CA PRO A 118 12.32 -11.05 -10.90
C PRO A 118 11.36 -10.11 -11.63
N PRO A 119 10.50 -9.38 -10.89
CA PRO A 119 9.69 -8.29 -11.40
C PRO A 119 10.47 -7.33 -12.32
N GLY A 120 9.92 -7.02 -13.49
CA GLY A 120 10.53 -6.12 -14.48
C GLY A 120 11.39 -6.82 -15.54
N SER A 121 11.59 -8.14 -15.42
CA SER A 121 12.32 -8.92 -16.43
C SER A 121 11.37 -9.43 -17.52
N LEU A 122 11.11 -8.60 -18.54
CA LEU A 122 10.21 -8.95 -19.65
C LEU A 122 10.57 -10.29 -20.33
N ALA A 123 11.86 -10.65 -20.35
CA ALA A 123 12.36 -11.90 -20.90
C ALA A 123 11.81 -13.16 -20.20
N HIS A 124 11.47 -13.08 -18.92
CA HIS A 124 11.05 -14.24 -18.11
C HIS A 124 9.52 -14.34 -17.94
N THR A 125 8.76 -13.40 -18.47
CA THR A 125 7.27 -13.47 -18.42
C THR A 125 6.72 -14.73 -19.08
N LYS A 126 7.38 -15.22 -20.14
CA LYS A 126 6.98 -16.44 -20.87
C LYS A 126 7.39 -17.74 -20.18
N THR A 127 8.30 -17.69 -19.22
CA THR A 127 8.81 -18.90 -18.52
C THR A 127 8.02 -19.23 -17.26
N ARG A 128 7.22 -18.29 -16.73
CA ARG A 128 6.31 -18.52 -15.59
C ARG A 128 5.27 -19.59 -15.91
N ARG A 129 4.92 -20.41 -14.92
CA ARG A 129 3.90 -21.46 -15.04
C ARG A 129 2.91 -21.38 -13.87
N PRO A 130 1.63 -21.06 -14.12
CA PRO A 130 1.04 -20.73 -15.42
C PRO A 130 1.56 -19.40 -16.00
N TRP A 131 1.45 -19.25 -17.32
CA TRP A 131 1.82 -18.00 -17.97
C TRP A 131 0.95 -16.84 -17.47
N ARG A 132 1.59 -15.74 -17.07
CA ARG A 132 0.91 -14.54 -16.56
C ARG A 132 1.66 -13.28 -16.97
N ARG A 133 0.93 -12.18 -17.14
CA ARG A 133 1.51 -10.86 -17.42
C ARG A 133 2.27 -10.37 -16.18
N GLU A 134 3.34 -9.62 -16.42
CA GLU A 134 4.21 -9.13 -15.34
C GLU A 134 3.47 -8.25 -14.32
N ASN A 135 2.65 -7.32 -14.81
CA ASN A 135 1.86 -6.45 -13.92
C ASN A 135 0.89 -7.25 -13.06
N VAL A 136 0.30 -8.32 -13.59
CA VAL A 136 -0.62 -9.19 -12.85
C VAL A 136 0.16 -9.94 -11.76
N PHE A 137 1.33 -10.50 -12.09
CA PHE A 137 2.17 -11.17 -11.10
C PHE A 137 2.60 -10.26 -9.95
N ASN A 138 2.99 -9.01 -10.25
CA ASN A 138 3.33 -8.05 -9.21
C ASN A 138 2.17 -7.82 -8.24
N PHE A 139 0.94 -7.75 -8.74
CA PHE A 139 -0.24 -7.63 -7.87
C PHE A 139 -0.56 -8.94 -7.13
N GLU A 140 -0.24 -10.11 -7.69
CA GLU A 140 -0.43 -11.39 -7.02
C GLU A 140 0.44 -11.51 -5.76
N ILE A 141 1.70 -11.10 -5.81
CA ILE A 141 2.59 -11.02 -4.62
C ILE A 141 1.99 -10.08 -3.56
N ARG A 142 1.50 -8.91 -3.99
CA ARG A 142 0.92 -7.90 -3.10
C ARG A 142 -0.39 -8.39 -2.46
N TRP A 143 -1.21 -9.09 -3.22
CA TRP A 143 -2.40 -9.76 -2.70
C TRP A 143 -2.05 -10.88 -1.72
N ALA A 144 -1.01 -11.67 -1.99
CA ALA A 144 -0.55 -12.71 -1.06
C ALA A 144 -0.12 -12.11 0.28
N ALA A 145 0.61 -10.99 0.27
CA ALA A 145 0.96 -10.25 1.49
C ALA A 145 -0.29 -9.76 2.24
N TYR A 146 -1.27 -9.19 1.54
CA TYR A 146 -2.56 -8.80 2.11
C TYR A 146 -3.28 -9.98 2.78
N PHE A 147 -3.33 -11.14 2.13
CA PHE A 147 -3.99 -12.33 2.68
C PHE A 147 -3.30 -12.86 3.94
N VAL A 148 -1.97 -12.81 4.00
CA VAL A 148 -1.23 -13.14 5.22
C VAL A 148 -1.62 -12.19 6.35
N ARG A 149 -1.60 -10.86 6.12
CA ARG A 149 -1.99 -9.86 7.13
C ARG A 149 -3.42 -10.09 7.64
N GLU A 150 -4.38 -10.32 6.74
CA GLU A 150 -5.78 -10.56 7.15
C GLU A 150 -5.94 -11.88 7.93
N ALA A 151 -5.24 -12.93 7.52
CA ALA A 151 -5.28 -14.22 8.22
C ALA A 151 -4.59 -14.16 9.60
N GLU A 152 -3.54 -13.34 9.76
CA GLU A 152 -2.93 -13.04 11.06
C GLU A 152 -3.91 -12.35 11.99
N VAL A 153 -4.66 -11.37 11.46
CA VAL A 153 -5.70 -10.68 12.23
C VAL A 153 -6.81 -11.65 12.65
N GLU A 154 -7.30 -12.49 11.73
CA GLU A 154 -8.32 -13.50 12.02
C GLU A 154 -7.84 -14.50 13.10
N LYS A 155 -6.57 -14.94 13.05
CA LYS A 155 -5.96 -15.83 14.05
C LYS A 155 -5.81 -15.14 15.41
N GLY A 156 -5.53 -13.83 15.43
CA GLY A 156 -5.35 -13.05 16.65
C GLY A 156 -6.63 -12.90 17.47
N TRP A 157 -7.80 -12.87 16.83
CA TRP A 157 -9.07 -12.53 17.48
C TRP A 157 -9.51 -13.43 18.62
N GLY A 158 -9.04 -14.68 18.66
CA GLY A 158 -9.34 -15.57 19.79
C GLY A 158 -8.63 -15.20 21.09
N LYS A 159 -7.58 -14.37 21.03
CA LYS A 159 -6.71 -14.05 22.19
C LYS A 159 -6.72 -12.57 22.56
N THR A 160 -7.14 -11.71 21.65
CA THR A 160 -7.11 -10.25 21.79
C THR A 160 -8.24 -9.75 22.70
N ASP A 161 -7.93 -8.85 23.62
CA ASP A 161 -8.94 -8.19 24.46
C ASP A 161 -9.94 -7.39 23.61
N ALA A 162 -11.15 -7.17 24.14
CA ALA A 162 -12.18 -6.41 23.46
C ALA A 162 -11.74 -4.99 23.09
N GLU A 163 -10.88 -4.34 23.89
CA GLU A 163 -10.37 -3.00 23.56
C GLU A 163 -9.35 -3.05 22.41
N GLU A 164 -8.40 -3.98 22.46
CA GLU A 164 -7.42 -4.18 21.39
C GLU A 164 -8.09 -4.56 20.07
N ARG A 165 -9.12 -5.41 20.14
CA ARG A 165 -9.93 -5.78 18.97
C ARG A 165 -10.55 -4.55 18.32
N ARG A 166 -11.11 -3.64 19.11
CA ARG A 166 -11.65 -2.36 18.60
C ARG A 166 -10.56 -1.51 17.95
N LYS A 167 -9.35 -1.45 18.53
CA LYS A 167 -8.22 -0.70 17.93
C LYS A 167 -7.81 -1.29 16.58
N VAL A 168 -7.75 -2.61 16.47
CA VAL A 168 -7.44 -3.32 15.21
C VAL A 168 -8.54 -3.11 14.18
N GLU A 169 -9.81 -3.29 14.55
CA GLU A 169 -10.96 -3.04 13.67
C GLU A 169 -10.96 -1.58 13.19
N TYR A 170 -10.71 -0.62 14.07
CA TYR A 170 -10.59 0.79 13.73
C TYR A 170 -9.43 1.07 12.76
N ALA A 171 -8.25 0.49 13.00
CA ALA A 171 -7.11 0.62 12.10
C ALA A 171 -7.43 0.03 10.71
N GLN A 172 -8.12 -1.10 10.66
CA GLN A 172 -8.54 -1.71 9.39
C GLN A 172 -9.63 -0.90 8.67
N LEU A 173 -10.54 -0.26 9.41
CA LEU A 173 -11.54 0.65 8.84
C LEU A 173 -10.91 1.94 8.32
N ARG A 174 -9.74 2.32 8.84
CA ARG A 174 -8.98 3.47 8.34
C ARG A 174 -8.30 3.15 7.01
N ASP A 175 -7.80 1.93 6.85
CA ASP A 175 -7.13 1.45 5.64
C ASP A 175 -8.05 0.55 4.79
N LEU A 176 -9.17 1.11 4.32
CA LEU A 176 -10.16 0.38 3.51
C LEU A 176 -9.57 -0.19 2.21
N ILE A 177 -8.60 0.52 1.63
CA ILE A 177 -7.86 0.02 0.47
C ILE A 177 -6.56 -0.61 0.99
N PRO A 178 -6.30 -1.89 0.70
CA PRO A 178 -5.06 -2.55 1.09
C PRO A 178 -3.83 -1.73 0.68
N GLN A 179 -3.05 -1.29 1.66
CA GLN A 179 -1.84 -0.49 1.43
C GLN A 179 -0.82 -1.27 0.58
N GLU A 180 -0.81 -2.60 0.73
CA GLU A 180 0.02 -3.50 -0.04
C GLU A 180 -0.21 -3.34 -1.53
N LEU A 181 -1.39 -2.93 -2.00
CA LEU A 181 -1.73 -2.76 -3.41
C LEU A 181 -1.32 -1.40 -3.98
N GLY A 182 -1.00 -0.41 -3.12
CA GLY A 182 -0.56 0.92 -3.55
C GLY A 182 -1.51 1.57 -4.55
N VAL A 183 -2.81 1.31 -4.41
CA VAL A 183 -3.85 1.91 -5.24
C VAL A 183 -4.10 3.31 -4.70
N ALA A 184 -3.77 4.31 -5.52
CA ALA A 184 -4.06 5.70 -5.20
C ALA A 184 -5.32 6.17 -5.95
N VAL A 185 -6.30 6.70 -5.22
CA VAL A 185 -7.49 7.30 -5.82
C VAL A 185 -7.12 8.68 -6.37
N ARG A 186 -6.93 8.77 -7.69
CA ARG A 186 -6.43 10.01 -8.34
C ARG A 186 -7.44 11.16 -8.33
N ARG A 187 -8.73 10.85 -8.45
CA ARG A 187 -9.79 11.87 -8.54
C ARG A 187 -10.42 12.10 -7.18
N ARG A 188 -10.19 13.28 -6.59
CA ARG A 188 -10.73 13.66 -5.28
C ARG A 188 -12.25 13.53 -5.19
N GLY A 189 -12.97 13.86 -6.26
CA GLY A 189 -14.44 13.80 -6.29
C GLY A 189 -15.02 12.38 -6.18
N ASN A 190 -14.24 11.34 -6.44
CA ASN A 190 -14.71 9.94 -6.41
C ASN A 190 -14.14 9.17 -5.21
N VAL A 191 -13.45 9.84 -4.28
CA VAL A 191 -12.81 9.18 -3.14
C VAL A 191 -13.86 8.48 -2.29
N GLU A 192 -14.92 9.18 -1.89
CA GLU A 192 -15.98 8.58 -1.07
C GLU A 192 -16.63 7.36 -1.73
N ASP A 193 -16.96 7.45 -3.02
CA ASP A 193 -17.57 6.33 -3.76
C ASP A 193 -16.65 5.10 -3.81
N VAL A 194 -15.36 5.30 -4.08
CA VAL A 194 -14.39 4.20 -4.11
C VAL A 194 -14.27 3.57 -2.72
N TYR A 195 -14.16 4.38 -1.67
CA TYR A 195 -14.08 3.88 -0.30
C TYR A 195 -15.36 3.15 0.14
N ALA A 196 -16.53 3.62 -0.30
CA ALA A 196 -17.81 2.94 -0.06
C ALA A 196 -17.84 1.54 -0.70
N LEU A 197 -17.40 1.42 -1.97
CA LEU A 197 -17.30 0.13 -2.65
C LEU A 197 -16.33 -0.83 -1.93
N TRP A 198 -15.17 -0.33 -1.48
CA TRP A 198 -14.21 -1.15 -0.74
C TRP A 198 -14.79 -1.60 0.62
N ARG A 199 -15.53 -0.72 1.31
CA ARG A 199 -16.22 -1.05 2.56
C ARG A 199 -17.25 -2.16 2.35
N GLU A 200 -18.07 -2.06 1.32
CA GLU A 200 -19.07 -3.09 0.98
C GLU A 200 -18.40 -4.43 0.67
N TRP A 201 -17.34 -4.41 -0.14
CA TRP A 201 -16.57 -5.61 -0.46
C TRP A 201 -15.97 -6.28 0.79
N HIS A 202 -15.35 -5.49 1.68
CA HIS A 202 -14.82 -5.99 2.96
C HIS A 202 -15.91 -6.55 3.86
N ALA A 203 -17.07 -5.88 3.95
CA ALA A 203 -18.21 -6.38 4.72
C ALA A 203 -18.66 -7.77 4.23
N GLY A 204 -18.63 -8.01 2.91
CA GLY A 204 -18.88 -9.33 2.34
C GLY A 204 -17.87 -10.40 2.75
N LYS A 205 -16.59 -10.05 2.89
CA LYS A 205 -15.52 -10.96 3.36
C LYS A 205 -15.59 -11.27 4.84
N ARG A 206 -16.03 -10.28 5.60
CA ARG A 206 -15.98 -10.22 7.06
C ARG A 206 -17.33 -10.57 7.68
N ARG A 207 -18.24 -11.26 6.98
CA ARG A 207 -19.61 -11.49 7.47
C ARG A 207 -19.70 -12.25 8.80
N ASP A 208 -18.71 -13.08 9.15
CA ASP A 208 -18.69 -13.71 10.47
C ASP A 208 -18.42 -12.71 11.62
N LEU A 209 -18.07 -11.46 11.28
CA LEU A 209 -18.00 -10.32 12.20
C LEU A 209 -19.30 -9.53 12.30
N GLU A 210 -20.40 -9.93 11.66
CA GLU A 210 -21.69 -9.25 11.87
C GLU A 210 -22.21 -9.39 13.32
N VAL A 211 -21.60 -10.25 14.14
CA VAL A 211 -21.72 -10.17 15.61
C VAL A 211 -21.31 -8.79 16.16
N VAL A 212 -20.46 -8.05 15.45
CA VAL A 212 -20.04 -6.68 15.75
C VAL A 212 -21.07 -5.64 15.25
N LYS A 213 -21.73 -5.86 14.10
CA LYS A 213 -22.83 -4.97 13.64
C LYS A 213 -24.04 -4.99 14.57
N LYS A 214 -24.37 -6.14 15.17
CA LYS A 214 -25.39 -6.20 16.23
C LYS A 214 -25.06 -5.33 17.45
N LYS A 215 -23.79 -4.95 17.64
CA LYS A 215 -23.41 -3.94 18.65
C LYS A 215 -23.58 -2.52 18.13
N GLU A 216 -23.40 -2.22 16.84
CA GLU A 216 -23.66 -0.88 16.25
C GLU A 216 -25.14 -0.47 16.36
N GLU A 217 -26.09 -1.39 16.12
CA GLU A 217 -27.52 -1.13 16.37
C GLU A 217 -27.82 -0.80 17.85
N LEU A 218 -27.01 -1.33 18.78
CA LEU A 218 -27.11 -1.02 20.21
C LEU A 218 -26.59 0.41 20.55
N TRP A 219 -25.83 1.04 19.66
CA TRP A 219 -25.36 2.42 19.81
C TRP A 219 -26.33 3.43 19.19
N GLU A 220 -27.07 3.05 18.13
CA GLU A 220 -28.16 3.88 17.58
C GLU A 220 -29.24 4.15 18.64
N ASP A 221 -29.51 3.17 19.52
CA ASP A 221 -30.51 3.28 20.60
C ASP A 221 -30.08 4.24 21.74
N LYS A 222 -28.80 4.67 21.79
CA LYS A 222 -28.29 5.60 22.81
C LYS A 222 -28.29 7.07 22.40
N GLY A 223 -28.77 7.41 21.20
CA GLY A 223 -28.93 8.81 20.76
C GLY A 223 -27.63 9.59 20.54
N GLU A 224 -26.47 8.92 20.59
CA GLU A 224 -25.18 9.51 20.20
C GLU A 224 -24.95 9.27 18.70
N MET A 225 -25.71 9.99 17.87
CA MET A 225 -25.45 10.05 16.43
C MET A 225 -24.15 10.81 16.17
N PHE A 226 -23.04 10.09 16.12
CA PHE A 226 -21.94 10.45 15.25
C PHE A 226 -21.80 9.31 14.25
N THR A 227 -22.07 9.57 12.98
CA THR A 227 -21.69 8.61 11.95
C THR A 227 -20.18 8.36 12.08
N LEU A 228 -19.71 7.11 11.92
CA LEU A 228 -18.27 6.83 11.94
C LEU A 228 -17.51 7.73 10.94
N SER A 229 -18.15 8.14 9.84
CA SER A 229 -17.68 9.18 8.92
C SER A 229 -17.50 10.56 9.57
N GLU A 230 -18.42 11.01 10.43
CA GLU A 230 -18.30 12.28 11.18
C GLU A 230 -17.27 12.19 12.32
N LEU A 231 -17.16 11.05 12.99
CA LEU A 231 -16.21 10.86 14.09
C LEU A 231 -14.77 10.70 13.57
N VAL A 232 -14.59 9.98 12.46
CA VAL A 232 -13.31 9.80 11.76
C VAL A 232 -12.93 11.08 11.01
N GLY A 233 -13.90 11.76 10.39
CA GLY A 233 -13.71 13.08 9.79
C GLY A 233 -13.27 14.12 10.82
N ARG A 234 -14.02 14.33 11.92
CA ARG A 234 -13.69 15.38 12.90
C ARG A 234 -12.34 15.16 13.58
N LYS A 235 -12.09 13.98 14.16
CA LYS A 235 -10.87 13.80 14.98
C LYS A 235 -9.59 13.77 14.15
N PHE A 236 -9.67 13.30 12.90
CA PHE A 236 -8.52 13.24 12.01
C PHE A 236 -8.22 14.60 11.39
N PHE A 237 -9.26 15.31 10.91
CA PHE A 237 -9.08 16.68 10.43
C PHE A 237 -8.68 17.62 11.56
N GLU A 238 -9.18 17.49 12.78
CA GLU A 238 -8.80 18.36 13.90
C GLU A 238 -7.32 18.20 14.28
N LYS A 239 -6.78 16.97 14.28
CA LYS A 239 -5.37 16.75 14.62
C LYS A 239 -4.43 17.25 13.52
N ASP A 240 -4.74 16.95 12.26
CA ASP A 240 -3.95 17.42 11.12
C ASP A 240 -4.09 18.95 10.96
N LEU A 241 -5.28 19.52 11.18
CA LEU A 241 -5.52 20.96 11.17
C LEU A 241 -4.74 21.64 12.29
N ALA A 242 -4.79 21.13 13.52
CA ALA A 242 -4.03 21.67 14.65
C ALA A 242 -2.51 21.59 14.41
N GLU A 243 -2.00 20.52 13.80
CA GLU A 243 -0.59 20.43 13.41
C GLU A 243 -0.24 21.43 12.30
N THR A 244 -1.12 21.61 11.32
CA THR A 244 -0.95 22.57 10.23
C THR A 244 -0.98 24.01 10.75
N GLU A 245 -1.88 24.33 11.67
CA GLU A 245 -1.96 25.62 12.36
C GLU A 245 -0.71 25.89 13.20
N ARG A 246 -0.18 24.87 13.92
CA ARG A 246 1.09 25.00 14.65
C ARG A 246 2.26 25.28 13.71
N LYS A 247 2.34 24.60 12.56
CA LYS A 247 3.38 24.83 11.54
C LYS A 247 3.27 26.23 10.94
N MET A 248 2.04 26.67 10.62
CA MET A 248 1.77 28.01 10.10
C MET A 248 2.11 29.11 11.12
N LYS A 249 1.77 28.90 12.40
CA LYS A 249 2.11 29.82 13.49
C LYS A 249 3.63 29.90 13.69
N ALA A 250 4.33 28.77 13.76
CA ALA A 250 5.79 28.74 13.88
C ALA A 250 6.47 29.45 12.70
N LYS A 251 5.95 29.28 11.47
CA LYS A 251 6.48 29.98 10.29
C LYS A 251 6.31 31.50 10.40
N ARG A 252 5.13 31.98 10.83
CA ARG A 252 4.87 33.41 11.04
C ARG A 252 5.77 34.01 12.13
N GLU A 253 6.01 33.29 13.22
CA GLU A 253 6.90 33.74 14.30
C GLU A 253 8.36 33.88 13.84
N VAL A 254 8.82 33.00 12.94
CA VAL A 254 10.16 33.12 12.33
C VAL A 254 10.22 34.31 11.39
N GLU A 255 9.24 34.46 10.50
CA GLU A 255 9.16 35.61 9.57
C GLU A 255 9.08 36.95 10.31
N GLU A 256 8.34 37.01 11.42
CA GLU A 256 8.22 38.21 12.26
C GLU A 256 9.55 38.57 12.95
N LYS A 257 10.29 37.57 13.45
CA LYS A 257 11.63 37.78 14.03
C LYS A 257 12.62 38.31 13.01
N ASP A 258 12.64 37.75 11.80
CA ASP A 258 13.53 38.18 10.72
C ASP A 258 13.22 39.64 10.30
N VAL A 259 11.93 39.99 10.20
CA VAL A 259 11.50 41.36 9.89
C VAL A 259 11.93 42.32 11.01
N LYS A 260 11.76 41.93 12.28
CA LYS A 260 12.15 42.75 13.43
C LYS A 260 13.65 42.98 13.49
N GLU A 261 14.46 41.93 13.30
CA GLU A 261 15.92 42.05 13.29
C GLU A 261 16.41 42.92 12.12
N LYS A 262 15.76 42.82 10.95
CA LYS A 262 16.05 43.69 9.81
C LYS A 262 15.75 45.15 10.12
N LEU A 263 14.62 45.42 10.79
CA LEU A 263 14.24 46.78 11.19
C LEU A 263 15.25 47.37 12.19
N GLU A 264 15.67 46.59 13.19
CA GLU A 264 16.65 47.01 14.20
C GLU A 264 18.03 47.34 13.57
N ARG A 265 18.47 46.54 12.58
CA ARG A 265 19.69 46.84 11.82
C ARG A 265 19.57 48.11 10.98
N GLU A 266 18.40 48.41 10.44
CA GLU A 266 18.14 49.65 9.68
C GLU A 266 18.13 50.87 10.60
N THR A 267 17.50 50.77 11.78
CA THR A 267 17.51 51.86 12.78
C THR A 267 18.91 52.15 13.29
N ASP A 268 19.72 51.13 13.59
CA ASP A 268 21.12 51.29 13.99
C ASP A 268 21.97 51.96 12.91
N LYS A 269 21.70 51.66 11.63
CA LYS A 269 22.39 52.31 10.51
C LYS A 269 22.02 53.79 10.41
N MET A 270 20.74 54.13 10.55
CA MET A 270 20.29 55.53 10.54
C MET A 270 20.92 56.32 11.69
N GLU A 271 20.90 55.79 12.92
CA GLU A 271 21.54 56.47 14.05
C GLU A 271 23.05 56.68 13.87
N LYS A 272 23.76 55.71 13.27
CA LYS A 272 25.19 55.85 12.94
C LYS A 272 25.44 56.90 11.86
N MET A 273 24.56 57.01 10.87
CA MET A 273 24.66 58.04 9.83
C MET A 273 24.42 59.44 10.43
N ASP A 274 23.40 59.60 11.28
CA ASP A 274 23.11 60.89 11.93
C ASP A 274 24.26 61.35 12.84
N ARG A 275 24.84 60.42 13.63
CA ARG A 275 26.04 60.73 14.44
C ARG A 275 27.24 61.11 13.57
N LYS A 276 27.41 60.47 12.42
CA LYS A 276 28.51 60.77 11.49
C LYS A 276 28.32 62.15 10.86
N MET A 277 27.11 62.48 10.40
CA MET A 277 26.80 63.80 9.84
C MET A 277 27.03 64.92 10.87
N GLY A 278 26.55 64.74 12.11
CA GLY A 278 26.79 65.71 13.17
C GLY A 278 28.29 65.93 13.49
N LEU A 279 29.13 64.89 13.37
CA LEU A 279 30.58 65.03 13.54
C LEU A 279 31.26 65.73 12.35
N GLU A 280 30.78 65.54 11.13
CA GLU A 280 31.27 66.26 9.94
C GLU A 280 30.93 67.75 10.02
N GLU A 281 29.69 68.10 10.42
CA GLU A 281 29.29 69.51 10.63
C GLU A 281 30.15 70.22 11.69
N VAL A 282 30.50 69.54 12.78
CA VAL A 282 31.38 70.10 13.81
C VAL A 282 32.80 70.30 13.28
N LYS A 283 33.34 69.36 12.51
CA LYS A 283 34.68 69.49 11.89
C LYS A 283 34.74 70.64 10.91
N ASP A 284 33.74 70.77 10.03
CA ASP A 284 33.65 71.85 9.06
C ASP A 284 33.53 73.22 9.78
N ALA A 285 32.82 73.29 10.90
CA ALA A 285 32.71 74.49 11.72
C ALA A 285 34.03 74.84 12.45
N GLU A 286 34.79 73.83 12.92
CA GLU A 286 36.11 74.04 13.51
C GLU A 286 37.15 74.49 12.47
N GLU A 287 37.12 73.92 11.26
CA GLU A 287 38.00 74.31 10.16
C GLU A 287 37.76 75.76 9.74
N LYS A 288 36.50 76.17 9.57
CA LYS A 288 36.13 77.58 9.33
C LYS A 288 36.53 78.56 10.44
N ARG A 289 36.76 78.11 11.67
CA ARG A 289 37.25 78.96 12.78
C ARG A 289 38.77 79.12 12.77
N ARG A 290 39.49 78.26 12.05
CA ARG A 290 40.96 78.31 11.95
C ARG A 290 41.45 79.19 10.79
N GLU A 291 40.61 79.38 9.77
CA GLU A 291 40.80 80.36 8.70
C GLU A 291 40.54 81.80 9.18
#